data_AF-A0AAU3Q4V8-F1
#
_entry.id   AF-A0AAU3Q4V8-F1
#
_cell.length_a   1.000
_cell.length_b   1.000
_cell.length_c   1.000
_cell.angle_alpha   90.00
_cell.angle_beta   90.00
_cell.angle_gamma   90.00
#
_symmetry.space_group_name_H-M   'P 1'
#
loop_
_entity.id
_entity.type
_entity.pdbx_description
1 polymer ?
#
loop_
_entity_poly.entity_id
_entity_poly.type
_entity_poly.pdbx_seq_one_letter_code
_entity_poly.pdbx_strand_id
1 'polypeptide(L)'
;MNSAPKASASTRSHRAGGVFTPQIDEQRDGVSTHRWVRRQSWCAGSVATFGASYMGYTQWAVAAELQKVDPDSAPDALCLITTMPDFGAITWDNAAFSLHNALGLTQMMDRMVHGQRLRIILSRCARIPR
;
A
#
# COMPACT_ATOMS: atom_id res chain seq x y z
N MET A 1 -5.14 17.87 30.68
CA MET A 1 -4.93 17.86 29.21
C MET A 1 -4.08 16.64 28.90
N ASN A 2 -4.70 15.51 28.58
CA ASN A 2 -4.02 14.23 28.42
C ASN A 2 -3.62 14.06 26.96
N SER A 3 -2.32 14.07 26.69
CA SER A 3 -1.74 13.84 25.37
C SER A 3 -2.05 12.41 24.92
N ALA A 4 -2.81 12.27 23.83
CA ALA A 4 -3.07 10.98 23.20
C ALA A 4 -1.75 10.35 22.70
N PRO A 5 -1.55 9.04 22.86
CA PRO A 5 -0.36 8.38 22.32
C PRO A 5 -0.43 8.40 20.79
N LYS A 6 0.64 8.90 20.16
CA LYS A 6 0.85 8.81 18.70
C LYS A 6 0.98 7.34 18.31
N ALA A 7 -0.13 6.69 17.99
CA ALA A 7 -0.09 5.37 17.38
C ALA A 7 0.29 5.54 15.91
N SER A 8 1.50 5.05 15.60
CA SER A 8 2.08 5.00 14.26
C SER A 8 1.35 3.95 13.42
N ALA A 9 0.20 4.33 12.86
CA ALA A 9 -0.43 3.62 11.75
C ALA A 9 0.25 4.05 10.45
N SER A 10 1.49 3.60 10.26
CA SER A 10 2.22 3.75 9.02
C SER A 10 2.59 2.35 8.57
N THR A 11 2.21 1.97 7.35
CA THR A 11 2.97 0.97 6.59
C THR A 11 4.45 1.33 6.76
N ARG A 12 5.33 0.39 7.11
CA ARG A 12 6.78 0.68 7.24
C ARG A 12 7.33 1.27 5.94
N SER A 13 7.22 2.58 5.84
CA SER A 13 7.73 3.41 4.76
C SER A 13 9.02 4.04 5.27
N HIS A 14 9.92 4.40 4.36
CA HIS A 14 11.16 5.10 4.70
C HIS A 14 10.95 6.33 5.60
N ARG A 15 9.79 6.99 5.50
CA ARG A 15 9.42 8.16 6.33
C ARG A 15 9.13 7.82 7.79
N ALA A 16 8.78 6.58 8.10
CA ALA A 16 8.48 6.11 9.46
C ALA A 16 9.67 5.38 10.13
N GLY A 17 10.87 5.43 9.52
CA GLY A 17 12.08 4.80 10.06
C GLY A 17 12.12 3.26 9.96
N GLY A 18 11.15 2.65 9.27
CA GLY A 18 11.12 1.21 9.02
C GLY A 18 11.75 0.82 7.69
N VAL A 19 12.28 -0.41 7.62
CA VAL A 19 12.67 -1.04 6.34
C VAL A 19 11.40 -1.43 5.60
N PHE A 20 11.27 -0.97 4.36
CA PHE A 20 10.17 -1.34 3.48
C PHE A 20 10.51 -2.67 2.80
N THR A 21 9.80 -3.73 3.18
CA THR A 21 9.90 -5.05 2.56
C THR A 21 8.56 -5.36 1.87
N PRO A 22 8.47 -5.23 0.54
CA PRO A 22 7.20 -5.39 -0.16
C PRO A 22 6.53 -6.74 0.13
N GLN A 23 5.21 -6.72 0.32
CA GLN A 23 4.29 -7.84 0.45
C GLN A 23 4.36 -8.63 1.76
N ILE A 24 5.31 -8.32 2.64
CA ILE A 24 5.50 -9.04 3.90
C ILE A 24 4.72 -8.39 5.05
N ASP A 25 4.74 -7.06 5.14
CA ASP A 25 4.27 -6.34 6.33
C ASP A 25 2.86 -5.74 6.18
N GLU A 26 2.31 -5.73 4.97
CA GLU A 26 1.09 -5.00 4.61
C GLU A 26 -0.14 -5.45 5.42
N GLN A 27 -0.30 -6.77 5.61
CA GLN A 27 -1.39 -7.31 6.40
C GLN A 27 -1.29 -6.85 7.87
N ARG A 28 -0.12 -7.03 8.50
CA ARG A 28 0.10 -6.69 9.92
C ARG A 28 -0.04 -5.19 10.18
N ASP A 29 0.59 -4.37 9.34
CA ASP A 29 0.58 -2.92 9.48
C ASP A 29 -0.83 -2.37 9.20
N GLY A 30 -1.52 -2.92 8.20
CA GLY A 30 -2.88 -2.51 7.85
C GLY A 30 -3.93 -2.92 8.88
N VAL A 31 -3.84 -4.12 9.47
CA VAL A 31 -4.67 -4.54 10.62
C VAL A 31 -4.50 -3.56 11.78
N SER A 32 -3.25 -3.23 12.12
CA SER A 32 -2.94 -2.28 13.19
C SER A 32 -3.50 -0.88 12.90
N THR A 33 -3.42 -0.46 11.64
CA THR A 33 -3.94 0.82 11.15
C THR A 33 -5.46 0.89 11.26
N HIS A 34 -6.18 -0.13 10.78
CA HIS A 34 -7.64 -0.20 10.87
C HIS A 34 -8.14 -0.10 12.31
N ARG A 35 -7.57 -0.92 13.20
CA ARG A 35 -7.89 -0.88 14.63
C ARG A 35 -7.61 0.50 15.22
N TRP A 36 -6.51 1.14 14.83
CA TRP A 36 -6.19 2.48 15.31
C TRP A 36 -7.22 3.51 14.84
N VAL A 37 -7.56 3.53 13.54
CA VAL A 37 -8.54 4.44 12.95
C VAL A 37 -9.90 4.30 13.65
N ARG A 38 -10.37 3.07 13.85
CA ARG A 38 -11.66 2.77 14.50
C ARG A 38 -11.76 3.29 15.94
N ARG A 39 -10.63 3.43 16.64
CA ARG A 39 -10.59 3.96 18.01
C ARG A 39 -10.58 5.49 18.08
N GLN A 40 -10.45 6.19 16.97
CA GLN A 40 -10.36 7.64 16.99
C GLN A 40 -11.73 8.28 17.18
N SER A 41 -11.82 9.33 18.00
CA SER A 41 -13.07 10.04 18.28
C SER A 41 -13.71 10.70 17.05
N TRP A 42 -12.91 10.94 16.01
CA TRP A 42 -13.35 11.49 14.73
C TRP A 42 -13.81 10.41 13.74
N CYS A 43 -13.61 9.12 14.03
CA CYS A 43 -14.09 8.06 13.16
C CYS A 43 -15.59 7.87 13.38
N ALA A 44 -16.40 8.26 12.39
CA ALA A 44 -17.86 8.22 12.45
C ALA A 44 -18.46 6.81 12.33
N GLY A 45 -17.68 5.76 12.56
CA GLY A 45 -18.15 4.38 12.61
C GLY A 45 -18.14 3.61 11.28
N SER A 46 -17.88 4.24 10.12
CA SER A 46 -17.62 3.52 8.86
C SER A 46 -16.24 3.85 8.31
N VAL A 47 -15.53 2.82 7.82
CA VAL A 47 -14.19 2.91 7.25
C VAL A 47 -14.17 2.23 5.89
N ALA A 48 -13.96 3.01 4.85
CA ALA A 48 -13.71 2.52 3.49
C ALA A 48 -12.25 2.74 3.10
N THR A 49 -11.75 1.91 2.21
CA THR A 49 -10.41 2.05 1.63
C THR A 49 -10.51 2.25 0.12
N PHE A 50 -9.55 2.98 -0.46
CA PHE A 50 -9.48 3.19 -1.90
C PHE A 50 -8.02 3.22 -2.35
N GLY A 51 -7.77 2.75 -3.57
CA GLY A 51 -6.43 2.84 -4.12
C GLY A 51 -6.22 1.95 -5.33
N ALA A 52 -5.26 2.37 -6.15
CA ALA A 52 -4.86 1.64 -7.34
C ALA A 52 -3.61 0.79 -7.10
N SER A 53 -3.41 -0.22 -7.95
CA SER A 53 -2.16 -1.00 -8.00
C SER A 53 -1.79 -1.56 -6.62
N TYR A 54 -0.58 -1.29 -6.11
CA TYR A 54 -0.10 -1.76 -4.81
C TYR A 54 -1.02 -1.38 -3.64
N MET A 55 -1.67 -0.21 -3.70
CA MET A 55 -2.65 0.21 -2.67
C MET A 55 -3.94 -0.61 -2.73
N GLY A 56 -4.26 -1.20 -3.88
CA GLY A 56 -5.35 -2.17 -3.98
C GLY A 56 -4.96 -3.52 -3.38
N TYR A 57 -3.71 -3.96 -3.55
CA TYR A 57 -3.21 -5.19 -2.92
C TYR A 57 -3.23 -5.09 -1.39
N THR A 58 -2.81 -3.95 -0.83
CA THR A 58 -2.86 -3.74 0.63
C THR A 58 -4.28 -3.86 1.18
N GLN A 59 -5.30 -3.51 0.39
CA GLN A 59 -6.70 -3.69 0.80
C GLN A 59 -7.07 -5.17 0.90
N TRP A 60 -6.67 -5.99 -0.08
CA TRP A 60 -6.88 -7.44 -0.04
C TRP A 60 -6.19 -8.10 1.15
N ALA A 61 -4.91 -7.77 1.38
CA ALA A 61 -4.12 -8.33 2.48
C ALA A 61 -4.75 -8.07 3.86
N VAL A 62 -5.41 -6.93 4.03
CA VAL A 62 -5.97 -6.50 5.32
C VAL A 62 -7.41 -6.98 5.51
N ALA A 63 -8.25 -6.86 4.47
CA ALA A 63 -9.67 -7.18 4.57
C ALA A 63 -9.91 -8.65 4.93
N ALA A 64 -9.19 -9.57 4.29
CA ALA A 64 -9.36 -11.00 4.54
C ALA A 64 -8.96 -11.40 5.97
N GLU A 65 -7.93 -10.76 6.53
CA GLU A 65 -7.47 -11.04 7.89
C GLU A 65 -8.44 -10.45 8.92
N LEU A 66 -8.78 -9.16 8.81
CA LEU A 66 -9.70 -8.51 9.75
C LEU A 66 -11.05 -9.20 9.78
N GLN A 67 -11.57 -9.61 8.63
CA GLN A 67 -12.84 -10.34 8.57
C GLN A 67 -12.82 -11.64 9.39
N LYS A 68 -11.65 -12.26 9.58
CA LYS A 68 -11.49 -13.49 10.38
C LYS A 68 -11.26 -13.18 11.85
N VAL A 69 -10.39 -12.23 12.16
CA VAL A 69 -9.86 -12.04 13.53
C VAL A 69 -10.55 -10.91 14.31
N ASP A 70 -11.15 -9.95 13.62
CA ASP A 70 -11.73 -8.73 14.20
C ASP A 70 -12.69 -8.04 13.19
N PRO A 71 -13.89 -8.63 12.96
CA PRO A 71 -14.82 -8.14 11.95
C PRO A 71 -15.27 -6.69 12.17
N ASP A 72 -15.38 -6.24 13.43
CA ASP A 72 -15.78 -4.87 13.77
C ASP A 72 -14.74 -3.83 13.31
N SER A 73 -13.48 -4.24 13.21
CA SER A 73 -12.40 -3.40 12.70
C SER A 73 -12.21 -3.50 11.18
N ALA A 74 -12.86 -4.44 10.51
CA ALA A 74 -12.75 -4.65 9.06
C ALA A 74 -13.23 -3.42 8.26
N PRO A 75 -12.70 -3.20 7.04
CA PRO A 75 -13.24 -2.18 6.14
C PRO A 75 -14.68 -2.51 5.74
N ASP A 76 -15.56 -1.50 5.77
CA ASP A 76 -16.95 -1.62 5.29
C ASP A 76 -17.02 -1.65 3.76
N ALA A 77 -16.04 -1.05 3.09
CA ALA A 77 -15.96 -1.04 1.63
C ALA A 77 -14.51 -0.99 1.13
N LEU A 78 -14.27 -1.67 0.01
CA LEU A 78 -13.02 -1.66 -0.73
C LEU A 78 -13.25 -1.06 -2.11
N CYS A 79 -12.56 0.03 -2.42
CA CYS A 79 -12.55 0.62 -3.76
C CYS A 79 -11.23 0.27 -4.45
N LEU A 80 -11.28 -0.84 -5.19
CA LEU A 80 -10.13 -1.46 -5.85
C LEU A 80 -10.01 -0.98 -7.29
N ILE A 81 -8.87 -0.40 -7.66
CA ILE A 81 -8.65 0.13 -9.02
C ILE A 81 -7.41 -0.55 -9.64
N THR A 82 -7.57 -1.26 -10.75
CA THR A 82 -6.45 -1.89 -11.50
C THR A 82 -5.40 -2.51 -10.57
N THR A 83 -5.84 -3.51 -9.81
CA THR A 83 -5.03 -4.17 -8.79
C THR A 83 -5.16 -5.69 -8.92
N MET A 84 -4.42 -6.42 -8.10
CA MET A 84 -4.41 -7.87 -8.09
C MET A 84 -4.30 -8.39 -6.66
N PRO A 85 -4.99 -9.50 -6.36
CA PRO A 85 -4.96 -10.10 -5.02
C PRO A 85 -3.70 -10.95 -4.80
N ASP A 86 -3.03 -11.38 -5.87
CA ASP A 86 -1.85 -12.25 -5.83
C ASP A 86 -0.69 -11.64 -6.63
N PHE A 87 0.41 -11.33 -5.94
CA PHE A 87 1.65 -10.87 -6.56
C PHE A 87 2.47 -11.99 -7.20
N GLY A 88 2.20 -13.24 -6.83
CA GLY A 88 2.77 -14.43 -7.46
C GLY A 88 2.50 -14.44 -8.95
N ALA A 89 1.25 -14.24 -9.35
CA ALA A 89 0.84 -14.20 -10.76
C ALA A 89 1.55 -13.12 -11.62
N ILE A 90 2.05 -12.03 -11.02
CA ILE A 90 2.86 -11.02 -11.75
C ILE A 90 4.29 -11.49 -11.94
N THR A 91 4.80 -12.17 -10.92
CA THR A 91 6.21 -12.52 -10.78
C THR A 91 6.52 -13.82 -11.53
N TRP A 92 5.55 -14.74 -11.55
CA TRP A 92 5.58 -15.98 -12.30
C TRP A 92 4.41 -16.03 -13.27
N ASP A 93 4.70 -15.76 -14.55
CA ASP A 93 3.73 -15.87 -15.63
C ASP A 93 3.91 -17.22 -16.33
N ASN A 94 2.83 -18.01 -16.41
CA ASN A 94 2.87 -19.39 -16.95
C ASN A 94 4.00 -20.26 -16.36
N ALA A 95 4.21 -20.17 -15.04
CA ALA A 95 5.29 -20.83 -14.30
C ALA A 95 6.72 -20.42 -14.70
N ALA A 96 6.88 -19.43 -15.59
CA ALA A 96 8.15 -18.81 -15.89
C ALA A 96 8.30 -17.51 -15.10
N PHE A 97 9.50 -17.23 -14.61
CA PHE A 97 9.79 -15.97 -13.94
C PHE A 97 9.72 -14.80 -14.94
N SER A 98 8.82 -13.84 -14.68
CA SER A 98 8.68 -12.64 -15.51
C SER A 98 9.74 -11.61 -15.15
N LEU A 99 10.93 -11.76 -15.76
CA LEU A 99 12.07 -10.88 -15.51
C LEU A 99 11.74 -9.41 -15.80
N HIS A 100 10.97 -9.14 -16.85
CA HIS A 100 10.57 -7.78 -17.21
C HIS A 100 9.74 -7.12 -16.10
N ASN A 101 8.75 -7.84 -15.57
CA ASN A 101 7.89 -7.32 -14.49
C ASN A 101 8.68 -7.12 -13.20
N ALA A 102 9.53 -8.09 -12.83
CA ALA A 102 10.34 -8.02 -11.63
C ALA A 102 11.34 -6.86 -11.65
N LEU A 103 12.05 -6.67 -12.77
CA LEU A 103 12.97 -5.55 -12.95
C LEU A 103 12.21 -4.21 -13.04
N GLY A 104 11.05 -4.19 -13.70
CA GLY A 104 10.20 -3.00 -13.79
C GLY A 104 9.72 -2.53 -12.41
N LEU A 105 9.24 -3.45 -11.58
CA LEU A 105 8.85 -3.16 -10.20
C LEU A 105 10.04 -2.68 -9.37
N THR A 106 11.19 -3.36 -9.47
CA THR A 106 12.42 -2.99 -8.74
C THR A 106 12.89 -1.59 -9.12
N GLN A 107 12.96 -1.28 -10.41
CA GLN A 107 13.32 0.05 -10.90
C GLN A 107 12.32 1.12 -10.45
N MET A 108 11.02 0.79 -10.40
CA MET A 108 10.01 1.71 -9.87
C MET A 108 10.24 1.98 -8.37
N MET A 109 10.50 0.95 -7.56
CA MET A 109 10.79 1.08 -6.13
C MET A 109 12.07 1.89 -5.89
N ASP A 110 13.14 1.59 -6.63
CA ASP A 110 14.39 2.35 -6.57
C ASP A 110 14.18 3.85 -6.81
N ARG A 111 13.38 4.19 -7.83
CA ARG A 111 13.02 5.57 -8.14
C ARG A 111 12.17 6.24 -7.05
N MET A 112 11.34 5.47 -6.33
CA MET A 112 10.56 5.99 -5.21
C MET A 112 11.44 6.24 -3.97
N VAL A 113 12.42 5.37 -3.71
CA VAL A 113 13.40 5.54 -2.63
C VAL A 113 14.28 6.77 -2.88
N HIS A 114 14.77 6.93 -4.11
CA HIS A 114 15.69 8.02 -4.47
C HIS A 114 14.99 9.32 -4.92
N GLY A 115 13.67 9.44 -4.76
CA GLY A 115 12.94 10.69 -5.00
C GLY A 115 12.96 11.20 -6.45
N GLN A 116 13.22 10.34 -7.44
CA GLN A 116 13.45 10.76 -8.84
C GLN A 116 12.15 11.11 -9.60
N ARG A 117 10.98 11.08 -8.95
CA ARG A 117 9.67 11.36 -9.57
C ARG A 117 9.63 12.72 -10.28
N LEU A 118 10.27 13.74 -9.73
CA LEU A 118 10.30 15.10 -10.30
C LEU A 118 11.08 15.17 -11.62
N ARG A 119 12.20 14.42 -11.74
CA ARG A 119 13.04 14.41 -12.95
C ARG A 119 12.34 13.75 -14.14
N ILE A 120 11.44 12.80 -13.90
CA ILE A 120 10.67 12.12 -14.97
C ILE A 120 9.57 13.02 -15.54
N ILE A 121 8.83 13.74 -14.69
CA ILE A 121 7.81 14.69 -15.14
C ILE A 121 8.45 15.80 -15.97
N LEU A 122 9.56 16.36 -15.48
CA LEU A 122 10.30 17.43 -16.17
C LEU A 122 10.91 16.95 -17.50
N SER A 123 11.40 15.72 -17.58
CA SER A 123 11.97 15.17 -18.83
C SER A 123 10.92 14.78 -19.88
N ARG A 124 9.65 14.63 -19.50
CA ARG A 124 8.53 14.51 -20.43
C ARG A 124 8.05 15.88 -20.94
N CYS A 125 8.10 16.93 -20.12
CA CYS A 125 7.82 18.30 -20.56
C CYS A 125 8.89 18.83 -21.52
N ALA A 126 10.15 18.44 -21.35
CA ALA A 126 11.26 18.88 -22.21
C ALA A 126 11.32 18.20 -23.59
N ARG A 127 10.41 17.24 -23.86
CA ARG A 127 10.43 16.41 -25.09
C ARG A 127 9.22 16.63 -25.99
N ILE A 128 8.52 17.76 -25.84
CA ILE A 128 7.50 18.23 -26.78
C ILE A 128 8.22 19.12 -27.81
N PRO A 129 8.42 18.68 -29.07
CA PRO A 129 8.92 19.57 -30.12
C PRO A 129 7.87 20.64 -30.41
N ARG A 130 8.31 21.86 -30.72
CA ARG A 130 7.46 22.92 -31.27
C ARG A 130 7.01 22.57 -32.69
#